data_AF-A0A7G7G7J0-F1
#
_entry.id   AF-A0A7G7G7J0-F1
#
_cell.length_a   1.000
_cell.length_b   1.000
_cell.length_c   1.000
_cell.angle_alpha   90.00
_cell.angle_beta   90.00
_cell.angle_gamma   90.00
#
_symmetry.space_group_name_H-M   'P 1'
#
loop_
_entity.id
_entity.type
_entity.pdbx_description
1 polymer ?
#
loop_
_entity_poly.entity_id
_entity_poly.type
_entity_poly.pdbx_seq_one_letter_code
_entity_poly.pdbx_strand_id
1 'polypeptide(L)'
;MTVKKLKLNDSNLDQLVDYLIRAGKFDYEKHGADMTILVQDNLLLTDMTAHLNILILKNEAGFILADVISGGGEDGLLDFSGLVDKDYAGITARLLYDYAQLYELVIEPVKAE
;
A
#
# COMPACT_ATOMS: atom_id res chain seq x y z
N MET A 1 7.12 10.26 -8.52
CA MET A 1 7.18 9.09 -7.62
C MET A 1 6.56 9.51 -6.31
N THR A 2 5.35 9.05 -6.06
CA THR A 2 4.61 9.41 -4.85
C THR A 2 4.78 8.29 -3.83
N VAL A 3 5.25 8.66 -2.64
CA VAL A 3 5.43 7.74 -1.51
C VAL A 3 4.45 8.13 -0.43
N LYS A 4 3.44 7.29 -0.20
CA LYS A 4 2.50 7.46 0.91
C LYS A 4 2.92 6.52 2.03
N LYS A 5 3.15 7.08 3.21
CA LYS A 5 3.59 6.31 4.39
C LYS A 5 2.45 6.22 5.39
N LEU A 6 2.15 5.00 5.83
CA LEU A 6 1.13 4.72 6.82
C LEU A 6 1.75 3.90 7.95
N LYS A 7 1.33 4.20 9.19
CA LYS A 7 1.70 3.45 10.38
C LYS A 7 0.47 2.74 10.90
N LEU A 8 0.55 1.43 11.04
CA LEU A 8 -0.51 0.57 11.57
C LEU A 8 -0.07 0.03 12.93
N ASN A 9 -0.86 0.23 13.98
CA ASN A 9 -0.59 -0.31 15.30
C ASN A 9 -0.93 -1.80 15.39
N ASP A 10 -0.17 -2.60 14.66
CA ASP A 10 -0.26 -4.06 14.58
C ASP A 10 1.16 -4.64 14.62
N SER A 11 1.29 -5.89 15.04
CA SER A 11 2.54 -6.65 15.04
C SER A 11 2.46 -7.92 14.19
N ASN A 12 1.26 -8.27 13.70
CA ASN A 12 1.02 -9.47 12.92
C ASN A 12 1.18 -9.21 11.41
N LEU A 13 2.43 -9.17 10.95
CA LEU A 13 2.76 -8.92 9.55
C LEU A 13 2.13 -9.96 8.61
N ASP A 14 2.16 -11.24 8.99
CA ASP A 14 1.64 -12.34 8.16
C ASP A 14 0.15 -12.18 7.90
N GLN A 15 -0.63 -11.83 8.92
CA GLN A 15 -2.08 -11.63 8.80
C GLN A 15 -2.42 -10.45 7.88
N LEU A 16 -1.65 -9.36 7.97
CA LEU A 16 -1.81 -8.22 7.10
C LEU A 16 -1.49 -8.58 5.64
N VAL A 17 -0.36 -9.26 5.41
CA VAL A 17 0.06 -9.70 4.07
C VAL A 17 -0.97 -10.63 3.45
N ASP A 18 -1.45 -11.62 4.21
CA ASP A 18 -2.50 -12.55 3.78
C ASP A 18 -3.79 -11.82 3.38
N TYR A 19 -4.20 -10.82 4.14
CA TYR A 19 -5.36 -10.01 3.80
C TYR A 19 -5.13 -9.23 2.50
N LEU A 20 -3.98 -8.58 2.37
CA LEU A 20 -3.64 -7.75 1.21
C LEU A 20 -3.56 -8.58 -0.07
N ILE A 21 -2.97 -9.77 -0.04
CA ILE A 21 -2.88 -10.66 -1.21
C ILE A 21 -4.27 -11.15 -1.64
N ARG A 22 -5.17 -11.41 -0.68
CA ARG A 22 -6.54 -11.86 -0.99
C ARG A 22 -7.43 -10.73 -1.49
N ALA A 23 -7.28 -9.52 -0.95
CA ALA A 23 -8.13 -8.37 -1.26
C ALA A 23 -7.58 -7.53 -2.43
N GLY A 24 -6.27 -7.54 -2.64
CA GLY A 24 -5.57 -6.80 -3.68
C GLY A 24 -5.20 -7.65 -4.91
N LYS A 25 -4.56 -7.01 -5.89
CA LYS A 25 -3.96 -7.65 -7.06
C LYS A 25 -2.47 -7.38 -7.06
N PHE A 26 -1.69 -8.25 -6.43
CA PHE A 26 -0.23 -8.18 -6.42
C PHE A 26 0.34 -9.31 -7.29
N ASP A 27 1.25 -8.96 -8.19
CA ASP A 27 1.86 -9.88 -9.16
C ASP A 27 3.12 -10.55 -8.60
N TYR A 28 3.78 -9.88 -7.65
CA TYR A 28 4.97 -10.40 -7.01
C TYR A 28 4.98 -10.12 -5.51
N GLU A 29 5.48 -11.11 -4.77
CA GLU A 29 5.65 -11.07 -3.32
C GLU A 29 7.07 -11.49 -2.95
N LYS A 30 7.68 -10.74 -2.03
CA LYS A 30 8.87 -11.18 -1.31
C LYS A 30 8.68 -10.97 0.18
N HIS A 31 8.57 -12.07 0.89
CA HIS A 31 8.37 -12.09 2.33
C HIS A 31 9.68 -12.43 3.06
N GLY A 32 9.99 -11.68 4.11
CA GLY A 32 11.09 -11.90 5.05
C GLY A 32 10.60 -11.68 6.47
N ALA A 33 11.42 -12.04 7.48
CA ALA A 33 11.00 -12.08 8.88
C ALA A 33 10.41 -10.74 9.40
N ASP A 34 10.99 -9.61 8.99
CA ASP A 34 10.60 -8.28 9.46
C ASP A 34 10.06 -7.38 8.34
N MET A 35 9.99 -7.88 7.10
CA MET A 35 9.64 -7.07 5.95
C MET A 35 8.98 -7.88 4.85
N THR A 36 7.93 -7.34 4.27
CA THR A 36 7.30 -7.86 3.06
C THR A 36 7.27 -6.80 1.99
N ILE A 37 7.58 -7.20 0.76
CA ILE A 37 7.45 -6.34 -0.43
C ILE A 37 6.40 -6.98 -1.32
N LEU A 38 5.33 -6.25 -1.60
CA LEU A 38 4.31 -6.60 -2.57
C LEU A 38 4.44 -5.67 -3.78
N VAL A 39 4.42 -6.23 -4.98
CA VAL A 39 4.58 -5.48 -6.22
C VAL A 39 3.40 -5.77 -7.13
N GLN A 40 2.87 -4.70 -7.72
CA GLN A 40 1.88 -4.77 -8.79
C GLN A 40 2.49 -4.14 -10.05
N ASP A 41 2.54 -4.92 -11.13
CA ASP A 41 3.00 -4.45 -12.43
C ASP A 41 1.80 -4.00 -13.25
N ASN A 42 1.64 -2.69 -13.40
CA ASN A 42 0.63 -2.14 -14.29
C ASN A 42 1.30 -1.81 -15.63
N LEU A 43 1.12 -2.70 -16.60
CA LEU A 43 1.42 -2.40 -17.99
C LEU A 43 0.35 -1.44 -18.53
N LEU A 44 0.68 -0.16 -18.69
CA LEU A 44 -0.19 0.77 -19.39
C LEU A 44 -0.03 0.56 -20.89
N LEU A 45 -0.99 -0.15 -21.48
CA LEU A 45 -1.02 -0.43 -22.92
C LEU A 45 -1.12 0.85 -23.77
N THR A 46 -1.56 1.96 -23.18
CA THR A 46 -1.74 3.25 -23.85
C THR A 46 -0.44 3.94 -24.24
N ASP A 47 0.65 3.76 -23.49
CA ASP A 47 1.94 4.39 -23.76
C ASP A 47 3.12 3.39 -23.81
N MET A 48 2.84 2.10 -23.70
CA MET A 48 3.84 1.02 -23.61
C MET A 48 4.85 1.24 -22.48
N THR A 49 4.46 1.96 -21.42
CA THR A 49 5.30 2.10 -20.23
C THR A 49 4.80 1.17 -19.13
N ALA A 50 5.75 0.56 -18.44
CA ALA A 50 5.49 -0.28 -17.27
C ALA A 50 5.59 0.60 -16.03
N HIS A 51 4.50 0.65 -15.27
CA HIS A 51 4.45 1.37 -14.00
C HIS A 51 4.55 0.37 -12.86
N LEU A 52 5.68 0.40 -12.18
CA LEU A 52 5.96 -0.49 -11.07
C LEU A 52 5.39 0.11 -9.78
N ASN A 53 4.33 -0.49 -9.27
CA ASN A 53 3.74 -0.12 -7.99
C ASN A 53 4.24 -1.05 -6.90
N ILE A 54 4.74 -0.49 -5.80
CA ILE A 54 5.39 -1.24 -4.73
C ILE A 54 4.75 -0.87 -3.41
N LEU A 55 4.36 -1.86 -2.63
CA LEU A 55 4.02 -1.74 -1.22
C LEU A 55 5.11 -2.44 -0.40
N ILE A 56 5.74 -1.69 0.50
CA ILE A 56 6.72 -2.23 1.45
C ILE A 56 6.10 -2.19 2.83
N LEU A 57 5.98 -3.34 3.47
CA LEU A 57 5.51 -3.50 4.83
C LEU A 57 6.72 -3.84 5.70
N LYS A 58 6.94 -3.09 6.78
CA LYS A 58 8.04 -3.33 7.72
C LYS A 58 7.45 -3.53 9.10
N ASN A 59 7.75 -4.68 9.71
CA ASN A 59 7.39 -4.94 11.09
C ASN A 59 8.42 -4.25 11.99
N GLU A 60 7.96 -3.31 12.78
CA GLU A 60 8.73 -2.62 13.80
C GLU A 60 8.15 -2.98 15.17
N ALA A 61 8.88 -2.71 16.25
CA ALA A 61 8.46 -3.08 17.59
C ALA A 61 7.11 -2.41 17.97
N GLY A 62 6.01 -3.15 17.79
CA GLY A 62 4.65 -2.73 18.11
C GLY A 62 3.91 -1.97 17.01
N PHE A 63 4.42 -1.91 15.78
CA PHE A 63 3.68 -1.34 14.65
C PHE A 63 4.22 -1.85 13.31
N ILE A 64 3.39 -1.82 12.28
CA ILE A 64 3.79 -2.06 10.90
C ILE A 64 3.84 -0.72 10.16
N LEU A 65 4.96 -0.45 9.50
CA LEU A 65 5.09 0.66 8.55
C LEU A 65 4.76 0.17 7.15
N ALA A 66 3.87 0.88 6.47
CA ALA A 66 3.54 0.66 5.08
C ALA A 66 4.04 1.84 4.24
N ASP A 67 5.04 1.60 3.39
CA ASP A 67 5.49 2.52 2.35
C ASP A 67 4.81 2.13 1.03
N VAL A 68 3.89 2.97 0.55
CA VAL A 68 3.20 2.79 -0.73
C VAL A 68 3.88 3.66 -1.78
N ILE A 69 4.56 3.04 -2.74
CA ILE A 69 5.33 3.69 -3.80
C ILE A 69 4.58 3.48 -5.11
N SER A 70 4.04 4.56 -5.67
CA SER A 70 3.37 4.51 -6.98
C SER A 70 4.34 4.86 -8.10
N GLY A 71 4.41 3.98 -9.09
CA GLY A 71 5.37 3.97 -10.18
C GLY A 71 5.16 5.04 -11.26
N GLY A 72 4.75 6.27 -10.90
CA GLY A 72 4.33 7.28 -11.90
C GLY A 72 3.09 6.84 -12.69
N GLY A 73 2.41 7.76 -13.35
CA GLY A 73 1.09 7.48 -13.94
C GLY A 73 -0.01 7.69 -12.89
N GLU A 74 -0.76 8.77 -13.08
CA GLU A 74 -1.75 9.32 -12.14
C GLU A 74 -1.17 9.84 -10.83
N ASP A 75 -0.30 10.86 -10.91
CA ASP A 75 -0.23 11.84 -9.82
C ASP A 75 -1.61 12.54 -9.76
N GLY A 76 -2.52 11.99 -8.97
CA GLY A 76 -3.72 12.65 -8.47
C GLY A 76 -3.30 13.81 -7.57
N LEU A 77 -2.77 14.87 -8.19
CA LEU A 77 -2.53 16.17 -7.57
C LEU A 77 -3.88 16.69 -7.08
N LEU A 78 -4.18 16.41 -5.80
CA LEU A 78 -5.22 17.05 -5.01
C LEU A 78 -6.64 16.90 -5.57
N ASP A 79 -7.21 15.71 -5.53
CA ASP A 79 -8.67 15.56 -5.60
C ASP A 79 -9.20 14.91 -4.31
N PHE A 80 -9.49 15.75 -3.34
CA PHE A 80 -10.33 15.43 -2.18
C PHE A 80 -11.83 15.44 -2.56
N SER A 81 -12.17 15.33 -3.85
CA SER A 81 -13.55 15.07 -4.28
C SER A 81 -13.79 13.56 -4.29
N GLY A 82 -14.71 13.13 -3.42
CA GLY A 82 -14.89 11.74 -3.09
C GLY A 82 -15.30 10.83 -4.25
N LEU A 83 -15.07 9.54 -4.01
CA LEU A 83 -15.79 8.37 -4.57
C LEU A 83 -15.20 7.63 -5.78
N VAL A 84 -13.95 7.87 -6.19
CA VAL A 84 -13.23 6.87 -6.99
C VAL A 84 -11.73 6.90 -6.66
N ASP A 85 -11.26 6.00 -5.80
CA ASP A 85 -9.82 5.73 -5.62
C ASP A 85 -9.28 5.13 -6.93
N LYS A 86 -8.76 5.97 -7.82
CA LYS A 86 -8.24 5.52 -9.13
C LYS A 86 -6.75 5.19 -9.09
N ASP A 87 -6.00 5.80 -8.19
CA ASP A 87 -4.56 5.61 -8.08
C ASP A 87 -4.21 4.43 -7.15
N TYR A 88 -3.08 3.77 -7.43
CA TYR A 88 -2.60 2.64 -6.64
C TYR A 88 -2.41 3.02 -5.16
N ALA A 89 -1.92 4.24 -4.89
CA ALA A 89 -1.73 4.74 -3.53
C ALA A 89 -3.05 4.90 -2.76
N GLY A 90 -4.12 5.37 -3.40
CA GLY A 90 -5.47 5.46 -2.83
C GLY A 90 -6.04 4.09 -2.53
N ILE A 91 -6.04 3.19 -3.53
CA ILE A 91 -6.56 1.82 -3.39
C ILE A 91 -5.82 1.06 -2.29
N THR A 92 -4.49 1.09 -2.30
CA THR A 92 -3.68 0.39 -1.28
C THR A 92 -3.88 0.99 0.10
N ALA A 93 -3.95 2.32 0.21
CA ALA A 93 -4.27 2.96 1.48
C ALA A 93 -5.66 2.53 1.97
N ARG A 94 -6.66 2.47 1.09
CA ARG A 94 -8.02 2.02 1.42
C ARG A 94 -8.02 0.60 1.95
N LEU A 95 -7.30 -0.33 1.31
CA LEU A 95 -7.15 -1.70 1.79
C LEU A 95 -6.52 -1.77 3.19
N LEU A 96 -5.50 -0.93 3.46
CA LEU A 96 -4.90 -0.82 4.78
C LEU A 96 -5.87 -0.26 5.83
N TYR A 97 -6.69 0.72 5.46
CA TYR A 97 -7.77 1.24 6.33
C TYR A 97 -8.86 0.21 6.60
N ASP A 98 -9.27 -0.56 5.58
CA ASP A 98 -10.29 -1.61 5.74
C ASP A 98 -9.77 -2.74 6.64
N TYR A 99 -8.50 -3.14 6.51
CA TYR A 99 -7.84 -4.06 7.44
C TYR A 99 -7.83 -3.50 8.86
N ALA A 100 -7.39 -2.24 9.03
CA ALA A 100 -7.34 -1.61 10.33
C ALA A 100 -8.73 -1.57 11.00
N GLN A 101 -9.77 -1.25 10.23
CA GLN A 101 -11.14 -1.24 10.73
C GLN A 101 -11.64 -2.64 11.12
N LEU A 102 -11.30 -3.67 10.34
CA LEU A 102 -11.69 -5.06 10.61
C LEU A 102 -11.14 -5.58 11.94
N TYR A 103 -9.94 -5.14 12.30
CA TYR A 103 -9.23 -5.60 13.51
C TYR A 103 -9.17 -4.54 14.62
N GLU A 104 -9.95 -3.46 14.51
CA GLU A 104 -10.00 -2.35 15.47
C GLU A 104 -8.62 -1.73 15.78
N LEU A 105 -7.77 -1.66 14.75
CA LEU A 105 -6.41 -1.13 14.82
C LEU A 105 -6.38 0.37 14.54
N VAL A 106 -5.39 1.05 15.11
CA VAL A 106 -5.10 2.46 14.82
C VAL A 106 -4.20 2.55 13.61
N ILE A 107 -4.58 3.38 12.63
CA ILE A 107 -3.78 3.67 11.44
C ILE A 107 -3.60 5.19 11.26
N GLU A 108 -2.35 5.61 11.06
CA GLU A 108 -1.96 7.01 11.03
C GLU A 108 -1.08 7.32 9.81
N PRO A 109 -1.29 8.45 9.10
CA PRO A 109 -0.37 8.88 8.07
C PRO A 109 0.95 9.38 8.68
N VAL A 110 2.08 8.91 8.14
CA VAL A 110 3.42 9.38 8.53
C VAL A 110 3.82 10.50 7.58
N LYS A 111 4.15 11.68 8.11
CA LYS A 111 4.69 12.77 7.28
C LYS A 111 6.06 12.34 6.73
N ALA A 112 6.24 12.45 5.42
CA ALA A 112 7.58 12.38 4.84
C ALA A 112 8.36 13.61 5.30
N GLU A 113 9.49 13.40 5.98
CA GLU A 113 10.49 14.46 6.25
C GLU A 113 11.21 14.88 4.96
#